data_AF-A0A0W0SUH2-F1
#
_entry.id   AF-A0A0W0SUH2-F1
#
_cell.length_a   1.000
_cell.length_b   1.000
_cell.length_c   1.000
_cell.angle_alpha   90.00
_cell.angle_beta   90.00
_cell.angle_gamma   90.00
#
_symmetry.space_group_name_H-M   'P 1'
#
loop_
_entity.id
_entity.type
_entity.pdbx_description
1 polymer ?
#
loop_
_entity_poly.entity_id
_entity_poly.type
_entity_poly.pdbx_seq_one_letter_code
_entity_poly.pdbx_strand_id
1 'polypeptide(L)'
;MRNKMNRFKKKFNRDSLPNPGQYFREQGLKLTGGGEWKSALCPFHADTNPSLRLRLDSGGFRCMSCGVHGGDVLAFHMQLYKIDFITAAKQLGAWEDRP
;
A
#
# COMPACT_ATOMS: atom_id res chain seq x y z
N MET A 1 12.50 -8.77 31.24
CA MET A 1 12.22 -9.38 29.91
C MET A 1 11.90 -8.27 28.89
N ARG A 2 12.71 -8.05 27.84
CA ARG A 2 12.44 -7.01 26.82
C ARG A 2 11.32 -7.47 25.87
N ASN A 3 10.18 -6.80 25.96
CA ASN A 3 8.98 -7.04 25.16
C ASN A 3 9.31 -7.06 23.65
N LYS A 4 9.22 -8.23 23.00
CA LYS A 4 9.55 -8.43 21.57
C LYS A 4 8.74 -7.48 20.67
N MET A 5 7.49 -7.20 21.05
CA MET A 5 6.58 -6.30 20.33
C MET A 5 7.14 -4.88 20.16
N ASN A 6 7.89 -4.38 21.14
CA ASN A 6 8.42 -3.02 21.15
C ASN A 6 9.69 -2.87 20.27
N ARG A 7 10.31 -3.98 19.87
CA ARG A 7 11.48 -3.96 18.99
C ARG A 7 11.09 -3.84 17.51
N PHE A 8 9.97 -4.45 17.11
CA PHE A 8 9.46 -4.36 15.73
C PHE A 8 9.04 -2.93 15.36
N LYS A 9 8.37 -2.22 16.29
CA LYS A 9 8.03 -0.80 16.10
C LYS A 9 9.23 0.13 15.93
N LYS A 10 10.41 -0.23 16.46
CA LYS A 10 11.64 0.57 16.29
C LYS A 10 12.31 0.39 14.93
N LYS A 11 11.96 -0.66 14.17
CA LYS A 11 12.57 -0.95 12.87
C LYS A 11 11.73 -0.47 11.69
N PHE A 12 10.42 -0.37 11.86
CA PHE A 12 9.54 0.14 10.81
C PHE A 12 9.42 1.66 10.91
N ASN A 13 9.78 2.36 9.83
CA ASN A 13 9.55 3.80 9.69
C ASN A 13 8.44 4.05 8.67
N ARG A 14 7.26 4.45 9.15
CA ARG A 14 6.10 4.73 8.28
C ARG A 14 6.35 5.90 7.35
N ASP A 15 7.11 6.90 7.79
CA ASP A 15 7.39 8.11 7.01
C ASP A 15 8.33 7.84 5.83
N SER A 16 8.98 6.67 5.83
CA SER A 16 9.78 6.16 4.72
C SER A 16 8.97 5.41 3.66
N LEU A 17 7.65 5.25 3.82
CA LEU A 17 6.82 4.68 2.77
C LEU A 17 6.80 5.60 1.53
N PRO A 18 6.72 5.03 0.31
CA PRO A 18 6.74 5.83 -0.91
C PRO A 18 5.49 6.72 -1.03
N ASN A 19 5.61 7.79 -1.80
CA ASN A 19 4.48 8.64 -2.16
C ASN A 19 3.36 7.78 -2.80
N PRO A 20 2.11 7.83 -2.31
CA PRO A 20 1.07 6.94 -2.82
C PRO A 20 0.77 7.09 -4.30
N GLY A 21 0.74 8.32 -4.81
CA GLY A 21 0.49 8.58 -6.22
C GLY A 21 1.59 8.04 -7.13
N GLN A 22 2.84 8.13 -6.71
CA GLN A 22 3.96 7.54 -7.45
C GLN A 22 3.90 6.01 -7.38
N TYR A 23 3.77 5.46 -6.17
CA TYR A 23 3.69 4.03 -5.94
C TYR A 23 2.61 3.36 -6.80
N PHE A 24 1.37 3.87 -6.80
CA PHE A 24 0.31 3.27 -7.60
C PHE A 24 0.61 3.30 -9.11
N ARG A 25 1.23 4.37 -9.63
CA ARG A 25 1.62 4.42 -11.05
C ARG A 25 2.71 3.40 -11.38
N GLU A 26 3.67 3.18 -10.49
CA GLU A 26 4.71 2.15 -10.64
C GLU A 26 4.13 0.74 -10.62
N GLN A 27 3.01 0.53 -9.91
CA GLN A 27 2.23 -0.72 -9.98
C GLN A 27 1.41 -0.87 -11.27
N GLY A 28 1.56 0.04 -12.25
CA GLY A 28 0.86 0.01 -13.52
C GLY A 28 -0.57 0.54 -13.48
N LEU A 29 -1.01 1.16 -12.37
CA LEU A 29 -2.36 1.71 -12.26
C LEU A 29 -2.47 3.01 -13.06
N LYS A 30 -3.42 3.01 -14.00
CA LYS A 30 -3.85 4.25 -14.68
C LYS A 30 -4.84 4.99 -13.77
N LEU A 31 -4.35 6.06 -13.14
CA LEU A 31 -5.12 6.87 -12.20
C LEU A 31 -5.99 7.89 -12.94
N THR A 32 -7.31 7.88 -12.71
CA THR A 32 -8.26 8.83 -13.29
C THR A 32 -9.02 9.60 -12.22
N GLY A 33 -9.64 10.72 -12.61
CA GLY A 33 -10.39 11.61 -11.72
C GLY A 33 -9.58 12.80 -11.17
N GLY A 34 -10.28 13.78 -10.60
CA GLY A 34 -9.72 14.99 -9.99
C GLY A 34 -9.52 14.89 -8.47
N GLY A 35 -8.67 15.76 -7.91
CA GLY A 35 -8.45 15.84 -6.46
C GLY A 35 -7.67 14.66 -5.85
N GLU A 36 -7.80 14.50 -4.52
CA GLU A 36 -7.09 13.51 -3.70
C GLU A 36 -7.52 12.07 -3.96
N TRP A 37 -8.77 11.87 -4.38
CA TRP A 37 -9.29 10.55 -4.71
C TRP A 37 -9.16 10.25 -6.19
N LYS A 38 -8.60 9.09 -6.51
CA LYS A 38 -8.50 8.55 -7.87
C LYS A 38 -9.30 7.27 -8.03
N SER A 39 -9.64 6.97 -9.27
CA SER A 39 -10.16 5.67 -9.68
C SER A 39 -9.12 4.94 -10.54
N ALA A 40 -9.12 3.61 -10.50
CA ALA A 40 -8.31 2.75 -11.35
C ALA A 40 -8.97 1.37 -11.53
N LEU A 41 -8.50 0.58 -12.50
CA LEU A 41 -8.82 -0.84 -12.54
C LEU A 41 -8.19 -1.54 -11.33
N CYS A 42 -8.95 -2.42 -10.70
CA CYS A 42 -8.50 -3.16 -9.55
C CYS A 42 -7.59 -4.33 -9.96
N PRO A 43 -6.32 -4.40 -9.50
CA PRO A 43 -5.41 -5.49 -9.86
C PRO A 43 -5.69 -6.78 -9.07
N PHE A 44 -6.61 -6.74 -8.10
CA PHE A 44 -6.92 -7.87 -7.22
C PHE A 44 -8.01 -8.80 -7.79
N HIS A 45 -8.62 -8.43 -8.92
CA HIS A 45 -9.54 -9.30 -9.66
C HIS A 45 -9.48 -8.93 -11.15
N ALA A 46 -10.11 -9.74 -12.01
CA ALA A 46 -10.26 -9.41 -13.43
C ALA A 46 -11.24 -8.24 -13.58
N ASP A 47 -10.71 -7.02 -13.49
CA ASP A 47 -11.50 -5.79 -13.56
C ASP A 47 -11.43 -5.15 -14.96
N THR A 48 -12.58 -4.79 -15.50
CA THR A 48 -12.73 -4.05 -16.77
C THR A 48 -13.37 -2.68 -16.59
N ASN A 49 -13.91 -2.39 -15.39
CA ASN A 49 -14.60 -1.14 -15.07
C ASN A 49 -14.01 -0.54 -13.80
N PRO A 50 -13.31 0.61 -13.84
CA PRO A 50 -12.54 1.15 -12.71
C PRO A 50 -13.28 1.14 -11.38
N SER A 51 -13.03 0.10 -10.58
CA SER A 51 -13.75 -0.18 -9.34
C SER A 51 -12.93 0.12 -8.08
N LEU A 52 -11.62 0.35 -8.26
CA LEU A 52 -10.68 0.67 -7.20
C LEU A 52 -10.64 2.18 -6.96
N ARG A 53 -10.95 2.58 -5.72
CA ARG A 53 -10.76 3.94 -5.23
C ARG A 53 -9.46 4.03 -4.45
N LEU A 54 -8.65 5.05 -4.75
CA LEU A 54 -7.33 5.29 -4.20
C LEU A 54 -7.28 6.70 -3.60
N ARG A 55 -6.74 6.85 -2.39
CA ARG A 55 -6.53 8.14 -1.74
C ARG A 55 -5.04 8.49 -1.80
N LEU A 56 -4.69 9.58 -2.47
CA LEU A 56 -3.28 9.89 -2.77
C LEU A 56 -2.51 10.53 -1.62
N ASP A 57 -3.18 10.99 -0.57
CA ASP A 57 -2.57 11.54 0.64
C ASP A 57 -2.08 10.42 1.59
N SER A 58 -2.93 9.42 1.87
CA SER A 58 -2.66 8.35 2.83
C SER A 58 -2.21 7.04 2.17
N GLY A 59 -2.52 6.86 0.88
CA GLY A 59 -2.39 5.57 0.19
C GLY A 59 -3.49 4.57 0.53
N GLY A 60 -4.56 5.02 1.19
CA GLY A 60 -5.72 4.19 1.44
C GLY A 60 -6.42 3.77 0.15
N PHE A 61 -7.00 2.57 0.16
CA PHE A 61 -7.70 2.03 -0.99
C PHE A 61 -8.90 1.18 -0.63
N ARG A 62 -9.87 1.13 -1.54
CA ARG A 62 -11.01 0.21 -1.48
C ARG A 62 -11.50 -0.10 -2.89
N CYS A 63 -11.63 -1.38 -3.21
CA CYS A 63 -12.38 -1.82 -4.38
C CYS A 63 -13.84 -1.99 -4.01
N MET A 64 -14.74 -1.34 -4.76
CA MET A 64 -16.18 -1.47 -4.53
C MET A 64 -16.77 -2.77 -5.10
N SER A 65 -16.06 -3.46 -6.00
CA SER A 65 -16.52 -4.71 -6.61
C SER A 65 -16.07 -5.94 -5.82
N CYS A 66 -14.77 -6.08 -5.53
CA CYS A 66 -14.24 -7.26 -4.83
C CYS A 66 -14.03 -7.05 -3.32
N GLY A 67 -14.25 -5.84 -2.80
CA GLY A 67 -14.18 -5.55 -1.35
C GLY A 67 -12.77 -5.44 -0.75
N VAL A 68 -11.71 -5.70 -1.51
CA VAL A 68 -10.32 -5.53 -1.04
C VAL A 68 -10.08 -4.09 -0.60
N HIS A 69 -9.37 -3.90 0.51
CA HIS A 69 -9.14 -2.59 1.09
C HIS A 69 -7.89 -2.56 1.98
N GLY A 70 -7.41 -1.35 2.27
CA GLY A 70 -6.29 -1.12 3.17
C GLY A 70 -6.07 0.36 3.43
N GLY A 71 -5.30 0.66 4.48
CA GLY A 71 -5.11 2.03 4.97
C GLY A 71 -3.93 2.79 4.37
N ASP A 72 -3.05 2.11 3.63
CA ASP A 72 -1.83 2.70 3.04
C ASP A 72 -1.25 1.83 1.92
N VAL A 73 -0.16 2.34 1.32
CA VAL A 73 0.62 1.66 0.27
C VAL A 73 1.24 0.35 0.75
N LEU A 74 1.56 0.21 2.04
CA LEU A 74 2.12 -1.02 2.59
C LEU A 74 1.08 -2.14 2.58
N ALA A 75 -0.14 -1.85 3.05
CA ALA A 75 -1.25 -2.78 3.01
C ALA A 75 -1.62 -3.17 1.57
N PHE A 76 -1.50 -2.23 0.63
CA PHE A 76 -1.69 -2.51 -0.80
C PHE A 76 -0.61 -3.47 -1.31
N HIS A 77 0.65 -3.18 -1.02
CA HIS A 77 1.80 -3.97 -1.45
C HIS A 77 1.75 -5.41 -0.90
N MET A 78 1.47 -5.55 0.41
CA MET A 78 1.29 -6.85 1.05
C MET A 78 0.23 -7.69 0.36
N GLN A 79 -0.93 -7.09 0.04
CA GLN A 79 -2.03 -7.81 -0.60
C GLN A 79 -1.74 -8.13 -2.07
N LEU A 80 -1.09 -7.22 -2.79
CA LEU A 80 -0.80 -7.39 -4.22
C LEU A 80 0.19 -8.53 -4.43
N TYR A 81 1.25 -8.54 -3.63
CA TYR A 81 2.33 -9.53 -3.74
C TYR A 81 2.14 -10.75 -2.82
N LYS A 82 1.10 -10.75 -1.98
CA LYS A 82 0.79 -11.83 -1.01
C LYS A 82 1.97 -12.12 -0.08
N ILE A 83 2.61 -11.07 0.42
CA ILE A 83 3.77 -11.12 1.30
C ILE A 83 3.45 -10.55 2.69
N ASP A 84 4.22 -10.97 3.68
CA ASP A 84 4.08 -10.50 5.05
C ASP A 84 4.56 -9.04 5.23
N PHE A 85 4.22 -8.47 6.38
CA PHE A 85 4.52 -7.08 6.73
C PHE A 85 6.00 -6.72 6.66
N ILE A 86 6.90 -7.57 7.17
CA ILE A 86 8.33 -7.25 7.22
C ILE A 86 8.91 -7.29 5.82
N THR A 87 8.56 -8.32 5.03
CA THR A 87 8.99 -8.43 3.64
C THR A 87 8.52 -7.22 2.83
N ALA A 88 7.25 -6.82 2.96
CA ALA A 88 6.72 -5.65 2.28
C ALA A 88 7.40 -4.35 2.74
N ALA A 89 7.61 -4.16 4.04
CA ALA A 89 8.28 -2.98 4.56
C ALA A 89 9.72 -2.86 4.06
N LYS A 90 10.44 -3.99 3.95
CA LYS A 90 11.79 -4.04 3.36
C LYS A 90 11.78 -3.67 1.88
N GLN A 91 10.85 -4.24 1.10
CA GLN A 91 10.72 -3.93 -0.34
C GLN A 91 10.36 -2.46 -0.60
N LEU A 92 9.59 -1.84 0.30
CA LEU A 92 9.23 -0.42 0.24
C LEU A 92 10.26 0.52 0.89
N GLY A 93 11.41 0.02 1.37
CA GLY A 93 12.44 0.84 2.01
C GLY A 93 12.04 1.42 3.37
N ALA A 94 10.96 0.92 3.97
CA ALA A 94 10.41 1.39 5.24
C ALA A 94 10.89 0.57 6.46
N TRP A 95 11.91 -0.27 6.27
CA TRP A 95 12.45 -1.14 7.31
C TRP A 95 13.95 -0.90 7.52
N GLU A 96 14.31 -0.47 8.74
CA GLU A 96 15.69 -0.31 9.15
C GLU A 96 16.30 -1.65 9.60
N ASP A 97 17.16 -2.21 8.76
CA ASP A 97 18.11 -3.23 9.16
C ASP A 97 19.34 -2.55 9.81
N ARG A 98 19.15 -1.92 10.98
CA ARG A 98 20.32 -1.50 11.77
C ARG A 98 21.04 -2.73 12.33
N PRO A 99 22.39 -2.77 12.25
CA PRO A 99 23.21 -3.83 12.83
C PRO A 99 23.08 -3.91 14.35
#